data_AF-A0A945A0W8-F1
#
_entry.id   AF-A0A945A0W8-F1
#
_cell.length_a   1.000
_cell.length_b   1.000
_cell.length_c   1.000
_cell.angle_alpha   90.00
_cell.angle_beta   90.00
_cell.angle_gamma   90.00
#
_symmetry.space_group_name_H-M   'P 1'
#
loop_
_entity.id
_entity.type
_entity.pdbx_description
1 polymer ?
#
loop_
_entity_poly.entity_id
_entity_poly.type
_entity_poly.pdbx_seq_one_letter_code
_entity_poly.pdbx_strand_id
1 'polypeptide(L)'
;MKSSNSKIALIGLSLMTVLLIFSGCGGEAEPEAISKITPVDTIYSLDDLLAVEFKKSKTFDVEGLTGATAAYFGFWGVDPYDRKDYEVRFYPSHDDAVQLGTEFIEERTGENAILVSGRGMWEEGIKEARVCAGNDSGSGANCTISKYGDYVIHGNMIMACQGADSPTALQQCADLIARLTTQSLLGD
;
A
#
# COMPACT_ATOMS: atom_id res chain seq x y z
N MET A 1 -21.04 -18.20 -79.14
CA MET A 1 -20.03 -17.75 -80.11
C MET A 1 -19.67 -16.30 -79.83
N LYS A 2 -18.36 -16.00 -79.80
CA LYS A 2 -17.69 -14.70 -79.96
C LYS A 2 -17.94 -13.64 -78.88
N SER A 3 -17.02 -13.39 -77.94
CA SER A 3 -15.63 -12.87 -78.05
C SER A 3 -15.54 -11.34 -78.12
N SER A 4 -14.60 -10.83 -77.30
CA SER A 4 -13.83 -9.58 -77.47
C SER A 4 -14.46 -8.31 -76.87
N ASN A 5 -14.03 -7.84 -75.70
CA ASN A 5 -12.78 -7.14 -75.33
C ASN A 5 -12.82 -5.62 -75.56
N SER A 6 -12.64 -4.92 -74.42
CA SER A 6 -11.73 -3.80 -74.17
C SER A 6 -11.98 -2.48 -74.90
N LYS A 7 -12.30 -1.43 -74.12
CA LYS A 7 -11.41 -0.24 -74.00
C LYS A 7 -11.45 0.30 -72.58
N ILE A 8 -10.30 0.19 -71.94
CA ILE A 8 -9.89 0.93 -70.75
C ILE A 8 -9.88 2.43 -71.11
N ALA A 9 -10.57 3.24 -70.33
CA ALA A 9 -10.32 4.66 -70.22
C ALA A 9 -10.07 4.98 -68.73
N LEU A 10 -8.80 5.20 -68.39
CA LEU A 10 -8.38 5.83 -67.14
C LEU A 10 -9.04 7.21 -67.05
N ILE A 11 -9.37 7.66 -65.84
CA ILE A 11 -8.91 8.91 -65.21
C ILE A 11 -9.84 9.21 -64.02
N GLY A 12 -9.25 9.30 -62.83
CA GLY A 12 -9.92 9.75 -61.63
C GLY A 12 -9.39 9.09 -60.36
N LEU A 13 -8.08 9.22 -60.09
CA LEU A 13 -7.48 8.90 -58.80
C LEU A 13 -8.04 9.89 -57.76
N SER A 14 -9.20 9.56 -57.17
CA SER A 14 -9.69 10.24 -55.98
C SER A 14 -8.98 9.62 -54.78
N LEU A 15 -7.91 10.28 -54.36
CA LEU A 15 -7.18 9.99 -53.13
C LEU A 15 -8.06 10.46 -51.95
N MET A 16 -9.03 9.63 -51.55
CA MET A 16 -9.79 9.84 -50.32
C MET A 16 -9.07 9.13 -49.19
N THR A 17 -8.08 9.81 -48.63
CA THR A 17 -7.42 9.44 -47.37
C THR A 17 -8.47 9.51 -46.26
N VAL A 18 -9.10 8.37 -45.96
CA VAL A 18 -9.91 8.24 -44.74
C VAL A 18 -8.92 8.14 -43.59
N LEU A 19 -8.74 9.25 -42.87
CA LEU A 19 -8.06 9.27 -41.58
C LEU A 19 -8.82 8.33 -40.63
N LEU A 20 -8.20 7.20 -40.28
CA LEU A 20 -8.61 6.39 -39.14
C LEU A 20 -8.27 7.18 -37.88
N ILE A 21 -9.25 7.91 -37.36
CA ILE A 21 -9.17 8.48 -36.01
C ILE A 21 -9.35 7.29 -35.05
N PHE A 22 -8.25 6.63 -34.69
CA PHE A 22 -8.21 5.88 -33.46
C PHE A 22 -8.35 6.90 -32.34
N SER A 23 -9.57 7.07 -31.85
CA SER A 23 -9.82 7.67 -30.54
C SER A 23 -9.23 6.72 -29.50
N GLY A 24 -7.92 6.85 -29.28
CA GLY A 24 -7.27 6.35 -28.08
C GLY A 24 -7.92 7.06 -26.92
N CYS A 25 -8.79 6.36 -26.21
CA CYS A 25 -9.21 6.76 -24.88
C CYS A 25 -7.98 6.60 -23.99
N GLY A 26 -7.13 7.61 -23.96
CA GLY A 26 -6.18 7.82 -22.87
C GLY A 26 -6.97 8.22 -21.65
N GLY A 27 -7.66 7.26 -21.05
CA GLY A 27 -7.96 7.35 -19.63
C GLY A 27 -6.63 7.13 -18.93
N GLU A 28 -6.03 8.19 -18.40
CA GLU A 28 -5.14 8.01 -17.26
C GLU A 28 -5.96 7.21 -16.24
N ALA A 29 -5.59 5.94 -16.04
CA ALA A 29 -6.13 5.15 -14.97
C ALA A 29 -5.70 5.85 -13.69
N GLU A 30 -6.59 6.65 -13.12
CA GLU A 30 -6.48 7.08 -11.73
C GLU A 30 -6.20 5.82 -10.91
N PRO A 31 -5.17 5.81 -10.06
CA PRO A 31 -4.89 4.63 -9.23
C PRO A 31 -6.14 4.35 -8.42
N GLU A 32 -6.78 3.19 -8.69
CA GLU A 32 -7.92 2.70 -7.91
C GLU A 32 -7.51 2.71 -6.43
N ALA A 33 -8.16 3.56 -5.63
CA ALA A 33 -7.86 3.68 -4.22
C ALA A 33 -8.07 2.31 -3.54
N ILE A 34 -7.03 1.78 -2.91
CA ILE A 34 -7.13 0.48 -2.24
C ILE A 34 -8.09 0.57 -1.05
N SER A 35 -8.88 -0.49 -0.83
CA SER A 35 -9.69 -0.61 0.39
C SER A 35 -8.79 -0.83 1.60
N LYS A 36 -9.06 -0.10 2.69
CA LYS A 36 -8.38 -0.29 3.98
C LYS A 36 -8.52 -1.71 4.51
N ILE A 37 -9.64 -2.38 4.24
CA ILE A 37 -9.87 -3.76 4.66
C ILE A 37 -10.18 -4.57 3.41
N THR A 38 -9.33 -5.55 3.12
CA THR A 38 -9.52 -6.48 2.02
C THR A 38 -9.78 -7.87 2.60
N PRO A 39 -11.01 -8.43 2.45
CA PRO A 39 -11.37 -9.72 3.00
C PRO A 39 -10.77 -10.84 2.14
N VAL A 40 -9.54 -11.22 2.45
CA VAL A 40 -8.83 -12.37 1.87
C VAL A 40 -8.37 -13.29 2.98
N ASP A 41 -8.38 -14.60 2.74
CA ASP A 41 -8.03 -15.61 3.75
C ASP A 41 -6.52 -15.94 3.78
N THR A 42 -5.70 -15.16 3.07
CA THR A 42 -4.25 -15.37 3.01
C THR A 42 -3.62 -15.19 4.39
N ILE A 43 -2.80 -16.16 4.79
CA ILE A 43 -2.01 -16.12 6.02
C ILE A 43 -0.58 -15.73 5.67
N TYR A 44 -0.25 -14.47 5.95
CA TYR A 44 1.08 -13.91 5.84
C TYR A 44 1.89 -14.13 7.12
N SER A 45 3.20 -14.14 6.92
CA SER A 45 4.23 -14.20 7.93
C SER A 45 5.33 -13.17 7.65
N LEU A 46 6.29 -13.06 8.56
CA LEU A 46 7.49 -12.26 8.30
C LEU A 46 8.27 -12.80 7.09
N ASP A 47 8.30 -14.11 6.85
CA ASP A 47 9.08 -14.70 5.75
C ASP A 47 8.56 -14.25 4.39
N ASP A 48 7.24 -14.07 4.23
CA ASP A 48 6.62 -13.53 3.01
C ASP A 48 7.08 -12.09 2.75
N LEU A 49 7.17 -11.28 3.82
CA LEU A 49 7.72 -9.92 3.72
C LEU A 49 9.20 -9.94 3.34
N LEU A 50 10.00 -10.81 3.95
CA LEU A 50 11.42 -10.92 3.64
C LEU A 50 11.65 -11.38 2.18
N ALA A 51 10.75 -12.22 1.65
CA ALA A 51 10.80 -12.70 0.27
C ALA A 51 10.60 -11.58 -0.77
N VAL A 52 9.89 -10.50 -0.39
CA VAL A 52 9.75 -9.26 -1.18
C VAL A 52 10.76 -8.18 -0.82
N GLU A 53 11.86 -8.54 -0.15
CA GLU A 53 12.95 -7.67 0.25
C GLU A 53 12.61 -6.64 1.35
N PHE A 54 11.51 -6.82 2.07
CA PHE A 54 11.23 -6.04 3.28
C PHE A 54 12.40 -6.19 4.26
N LYS A 55 12.84 -5.08 4.86
CA LYS A 55 13.93 -5.09 5.84
C LYS A 55 13.36 -4.90 7.23
N LYS A 56 13.25 -6.00 7.97
CA LYS A 56 12.91 -5.98 9.39
C LYS A 56 14.00 -5.25 10.18
N SER A 57 13.62 -4.19 10.86
CA SER A 57 14.50 -3.41 11.74
C SER A 57 14.36 -3.82 13.20
N LYS A 58 13.13 -4.01 13.68
CA LYS A 58 12.84 -4.35 15.08
C LYS A 58 11.73 -5.39 15.17
N THR A 59 11.81 -6.21 16.21
CA THR A 59 10.73 -7.10 16.64
C THR A 59 10.12 -6.49 17.90
N PHE A 60 8.81 -6.32 17.90
CA PHE A 60 8.09 -5.81 19.06
C PHE A 60 7.67 -6.95 19.98
N ASP A 61 7.64 -6.68 21.27
CA ASP A 61 6.97 -7.54 22.24
C ASP A 61 5.46 -7.32 22.11
N VAL A 62 4.72 -8.40 21.87
CA VAL A 62 3.27 -8.37 21.67
C VAL A 62 2.49 -8.48 22.98
N GLU A 63 3.15 -8.50 24.14
CA GLU A 63 2.46 -8.38 25.43
C GLU A 63 1.58 -7.12 25.44
N GLY A 64 0.29 -7.30 25.77
CA GLY A 64 -0.73 -6.24 25.76
C GLY A 64 -1.35 -5.93 24.39
N LEU A 65 -0.81 -6.45 23.28
CA LEU A 65 -1.41 -6.33 21.94
C LEU A 65 -2.34 -7.53 21.70
N THR A 66 -3.63 -7.35 22.02
CA THR A 66 -4.59 -8.46 22.06
C THR A 66 -4.68 -9.19 20.72
N GLY A 67 -4.55 -10.52 20.75
CA GLY A 67 -4.72 -11.40 19.59
C GLY A 67 -3.54 -11.44 18.61
N ALA A 68 -2.57 -10.53 18.72
CA ALA A 68 -1.43 -10.52 17.82
C ALA A 68 -0.47 -11.69 18.11
N THR A 69 -0.02 -12.36 17.05
CA THR A 69 0.96 -13.46 17.14
C THR A 69 2.39 -12.94 16.96
N ALA A 70 2.56 -11.85 16.22
CA ALA A 70 3.83 -11.18 16.03
C ALA A 70 3.63 -9.72 15.58
N ALA A 71 4.59 -8.86 15.90
CA ALA A 71 4.62 -7.49 15.38
C ALA A 71 6.06 -7.04 15.11
N TYR A 72 6.25 -6.29 14.02
CA TYR A 72 7.56 -5.85 13.58
C TYR A 72 7.53 -4.42 13.08
N PHE A 73 8.67 -3.75 13.23
CA PHE A 73 8.97 -2.52 12.52
C PHE A 73 10.04 -2.79 11.47
N GLY A 74 9.86 -2.23 10.29
CA GLY A 74 10.81 -2.34 9.20
C GLY A 74 10.49 -1.36 8.09
N PHE A 75 11.18 -1.52 6.97
CA PHE A 75 11.01 -0.62 5.84
C PHE A 75 11.10 -1.37 4.52
N TRP A 76 10.43 -0.82 3.52
CA TRP A 76 10.42 -1.31 2.16
C TRP A 76 10.11 -0.18 1.18
N GLY A 77 10.54 -0.32 -0.06
CA GLY A 77 10.19 0.61 -1.14
C GLY A 77 10.73 0.10 -2.46
N VAL A 78 10.05 0.44 -3.55
CA VAL A 78 10.50 0.12 -4.91
C VAL A 78 11.84 0.78 -5.21
N ASP A 79 12.02 2.02 -4.77
CA ASP A 79 13.30 2.72 -4.79
C ASP A 79 14.08 2.41 -3.49
N PRO A 80 15.29 1.80 -3.58
CA PRO A 80 16.11 1.52 -2.39
C PRO A 80 16.57 2.78 -1.66
N TYR A 81 16.52 3.95 -2.29
CA TYR A 81 16.85 5.24 -1.71
C TYR A 81 15.62 6.00 -1.18
N ASP A 82 14.40 5.54 -1.49
CA ASP A 82 13.15 6.12 -0.98
C ASP A 82 12.23 5.05 -0.37
N ARG A 83 12.76 4.36 0.64
CA ARG A 83 12.01 3.34 1.38
C ARG A 83 11.13 3.99 2.44
N LYS A 84 9.99 3.37 2.67
CA LYS A 84 9.01 3.78 3.68
C LYS A 84 9.02 2.82 4.84
N ASP A 85 8.76 3.36 6.01
CA ASP A 85 8.62 2.63 7.25
C ASP A 85 7.22 2.01 7.35
N TYR A 86 7.18 0.82 7.93
CA TYR A 86 5.95 0.10 8.22
C TYR A 86 6.03 -0.48 9.62
N GLU A 87 4.89 -0.48 10.28
CA GLU A 87 4.61 -1.39 11.39
C GLU A 87 3.68 -2.49 10.87
N VAL A 88 4.10 -3.74 10.98
CA VAL A 88 3.32 -4.89 10.52
C VAL A 88 2.97 -5.76 11.72
N ARG A 89 1.71 -6.17 11.81
CA ARG A 89 1.17 -7.01 12.90
C ARG A 89 0.48 -8.20 12.27
N PHE A 90 0.73 -9.38 12.82
CA PHE A 90 0.15 -10.63 12.35
C PHE A 90 -0.83 -11.18 13.38
N TYR A 91 -1.92 -11.73 12.88
CA TYR A 91 -2.97 -12.38 13.66
C TYR A 91 -3.15 -13.82 13.17
N PRO A 92 -3.92 -14.68 13.87
CA PRO A 92 -4.17 -16.04 13.40
C PRO A 92 -5.00 -16.10 12.12
N SER A 93 -5.87 -15.12 11.88
CA SER A 93 -6.76 -15.04 10.71
C SER A 93 -7.08 -13.59 10.33
N HIS A 94 -7.73 -13.40 9.18
CA HIS A 94 -8.28 -12.10 8.78
C HIS A 94 -9.31 -11.58 9.78
N ASP A 95 -10.24 -12.44 10.20
CA ASP A 95 -11.27 -12.11 11.16
C ASP A 95 -10.67 -11.66 12.50
N ASP A 96 -9.61 -12.31 12.97
CA ASP A 96 -8.89 -11.91 14.19
C ASP A 96 -8.18 -10.57 13.99
N ALA A 97 -7.56 -10.33 12.83
CA ALA A 97 -6.94 -9.04 12.53
C ALA A 97 -7.97 -7.90 12.58
N VAL A 98 -9.13 -8.09 11.96
CA VAL A 98 -10.21 -7.11 11.97
C VAL A 98 -10.78 -6.92 13.38
N GLN A 99 -11.17 -8.00 14.06
CA GLN A 99 -11.90 -7.91 15.33
C GLN A 99 -11.02 -7.51 16.52
N LEU A 100 -9.77 -7.94 16.54
CA LEU A 100 -8.88 -7.76 17.69
C LEU A 100 -7.82 -6.68 17.45
N GLY A 101 -7.49 -6.37 16.18
CA GLY A 101 -6.38 -5.47 15.84
C GLY A 101 -6.78 -4.06 15.42
N THR A 102 -8.00 -3.85 14.93
CA THR A 102 -8.43 -2.56 14.37
C THR A 102 -8.30 -1.40 15.36
N GLU A 103 -8.81 -1.56 16.57
CA GLU A 103 -8.75 -0.47 17.57
C GLU A 103 -7.31 -0.10 17.93
N PHE A 104 -6.43 -1.10 18.09
CA PHE A 104 -5.02 -0.88 18.39
C PHE A 104 -4.24 -0.21 17.26
N ILE A 105 -4.63 -0.41 16.00
CA ILE A 105 -3.95 0.23 14.85
C ILE A 105 -4.50 1.63 14.59
N GLU A 106 -5.77 1.88 14.92
CA GLU A 106 -6.37 3.21 14.87
C GLU A 106 -5.70 4.17 15.87
N GLU A 107 -5.38 3.71 17.09
CA GLU A 107 -4.58 4.53 18.03
C GLU A 107 -3.15 4.81 17.53
N ARG A 108 -2.67 4.04 16.55
CA ARG A 108 -1.30 4.14 16.03
C ARG A 108 -1.20 5.06 14.82
N THR A 109 -2.31 5.36 14.15
CA THR A 109 -2.33 5.94 12.79
C THR A 109 -3.17 7.22 12.71
N GLY A 110 -2.90 8.03 11.69
CA GLY A 110 -3.65 9.24 11.40
C GLY A 110 -3.45 10.37 12.41
N GLU A 111 -4.26 11.42 12.25
CA GLU A 111 -4.15 12.68 13.01
C GLU A 111 -4.52 12.53 14.50
N ASN A 112 -5.35 11.52 14.82
CA ASN A 112 -5.84 11.27 16.17
C ASN A 112 -5.02 10.21 16.93
N ALA A 113 -3.84 9.85 16.43
CA ALA A 113 -3.00 8.83 17.04
C ALA A 113 -2.62 9.15 18.49
N ILE A 114 -2.62 8.13 19.35
CA ILE A 114 -2.30 8.21 20.77
C ILE A 114 -0.85 7.74 20.97
N LEU A 115 0.11 8.64 20.73
CA LEU A 115 1.55 8.33 20.76
C LEU A 115 2.27 8.84 22.03
N VAL A 116 1.52 8.93 23.13
CA VAL A 116 2.05 9.30 24.44
C VAL A 116 1.99 8.08 25.35
N SER A 117 3.16 7.68 25.88
CA SER A 117 3.27 6.57 26.84
C SER A 117 2.30 6.75 28.01
N GLY A 118 1.68 5.66 28.44
CA GLY A 118 0.65 5.63 29.48
C GLY A 118 -0.74 6.08 29.07
N ARG A 119 -0.98 6.42 27.78
CA ARG A 119 -2.31 6.85 27.30
C ARG A 119 -2.98 5.92 26.32
N GLY A 120 -2.21 5.18 25.51
CA GLY A 120 -2.75 4.21 24.56
C GLY A 120 -2.92 2.83 25.20
N MET A 121 -3.59 1.94 24.47
CA MET A 121 -3.82 0.55 24.90
C MET A 121 -2.56 -0.31 24.86
N TRP A 122 -1.60 0.02 23.99
CA TRP A 122 -0.36 -0.73 23.83
C TRP A 122 0.84 0.21 23.57
N GLU A 123 1.84 0.11 24.44
CA GLU A 123 2.95 1.08 24.49
C GLU A 123 4.13 0.75 23.58
N GLU A 124 4.35 -0.54 23.29
CA GLU A 124 5.50 -0.95 22.49
C GLU A 124 5.39 -0.39 21.06
N GLY A 125 6.50 0.08 20.51
CA GLY A 125 6.55 0.70 19.18
C GLY A 125 6.15 2.19 19.10
N ILE A 126 5.71 2.84 20.19
CA ILE A 126 5.34 4.28 20.16
C ILE A 126 6.49 5.16 19.63
N LYS A 127 7.74 4.84 19.96
CA LYS A 127 8.91 5.61 19.51
C LYS A 127 9.12 5.48 18.00
N GLU A 128 8.91 4.30 17.45
CA GLU A 128 9.02 4.01 16.03
C GLU A 128 7.86 4.61 15.23
N ALA A 129 6.69 4.77 15.87
CA ALA A 129 5.47 5.27 15.25
C ALA A 129 5.37 6.80 15.16
N ARG A 130 6.23 7.55 15.86
CA ARG A 130 6.13 9.02 15.95
C ARG A 130 7.18 9.72 15.09
N VAL A 131 6.81 10.90 14.60
CA VAL A 131 7.74 11.88 14.03
C VAL A 131 7.80 13.09 14.97
N CYS A 132 9.00 13.62 15.17
CA CYS A 132 9.21 14.83 15.94
C CYS A 132 9.29 16.04 15.01
N ALA A 133 8.30 16.93 15.05
CA ALA A 133 8.39 18.22 14.41
C ALA A 133 9.06 19.23 15.36
N GLY A 134 10.07 19.94 14.87
CA GLY A 134 10.63 21.09 15.61
C GLY A 134 9.59 22.20 15.69
N ASN A 135 9.52 22.90 16.83
CA ASN A 135 8.77 24.15 16.90
C ASN A 135 9.75 25.31 16.69
N ASP A 136 9.40 26.26 15.81
CA ASP A 136 10.21 27.47 15.54
C ASP A 136 10.33 28.42 16.76
N SER A 137 9.62 28.11 17.86
CA SER A 137 9.45 28.95 19.05
C SER A 137 10.29 28.52 20.26
N GLY A 138 11.27 27.62 20.11
CA GLY A 138 12.22 27.25 21.18
C GLY A 138 11.64 26.37 22.31
N SER A 139 10.35 26.02 22.23
CA SER A 139 9.77 24.91 23.00
C SER A 139 10.09 23.61 22.26
N GLY A 140 10.69 22.63 22.94
CA GLY A 140 11.24 21.40 22.34
C GLY A 140 10.31 20.67 21.36
N ALA A 141 10.88 19.79 20.54
CA ALA A 141 10.16 19.13 19.44
C ALA A 141 8.88 18.43 19.89
N ASN A 142 7.79 18.62 19.14
CA ASN A 142 6.55 17.89 19.34
C ASN A 142 6.66 16.51 18.68
N CYS A 143 6.73 15.46 19.50
CA CYS A 143 6.87 14.07 19.07
C CYS A 143 5.57 13.27 19.22
N THR A 144 4.41 13.87 18.91
CA THR A 144 3.11 13.19 18.96
C THR A 144 2.46 13.02 17.59
N ILE A 145 3.14 13.41 16.51
CA ILE A 145 2.64 13.25 15.15
C ILE A 145 2.87 11.81 14.73
N SER A 146 1.83 11.12 14.24
CA SER A 146 2.02 9.79 13.69
C SER A 146 2.84 9.84 12.40
N LYS A 147 3.78 8.91 12.29
CA LYS A 147 4.49 8.59 11.05
C LYS A 147 3.55 7.95 10.04
N TYR A 148 2.53 7.25 10.53
CA TYR A 148 1.63 6.45 9.72
C TYR A 148 0.34 7.22 9.44
N GLY A 149 0.15 7.63 8.19
CA GLY A 149 -1.02 8.38 7.78
C GLY A 149 -2.30 7.54 7.79
N ASP A 150 -2.17 6.22 7.59
CA ASP A 150 -3.26 5.26 7.67
C ASP A 150 -2.73 3.82 7.81
N TYR A 151 -3.64 2.86 7.80
CA TYR A 151 -3.37 1.44 7.82
C TYR A 151 -4.20 0.65 6.79
N VAL A 152 -3.75 -0.57 6.52
CA VAL A 152 -4.51 -1.58 5.79
C VAL A 152 -4.55 -2.91 6.55
N ILE A 153 -5.62 -3.67 6.36
CA ILE A 153 -5.78 -5.05 6.79
C ILE A 153 -5.92 -5.90 5.53
N HIS A 154 -4.96 -6.80 5.32
CA HIS A 154 -4.88 -7.68 4.15
C HIS A 154 -4.51 -9.08 4.61
N GLY A 155 -5.43 -10.04 4.47
CA GLY A 155 -5.25 -11.34 5.10
C GLY A 155 -5.29 -11.23 6.62
N ASN A 156 -4.44 -12.01 7.27
CA ASN A 156 -4.18 -11.94 8.72
C ASN A 156 -3.21 -10.80 9.14
N MET A 157 -2.80 -9.94 8.21
CA MET A 157 -1.79 -8.92 8.43
C MET A 157 -2.41 -7.52 8.48
N ILE A 158 -2.03 -6.76 9.49
CA ILE A 158 -2.28 -5.31 9.58
C ILE A 158 -0.98 -4.58 9.29
N MET A 159 -1.03 -3.54 8.45
CA MET A 159 0.12 -2.69 8.16
C MET A 159 -0.22 -1.23 8.44
N ALA A 160 0.51 -0.59 9.35
CA ALA A 160 0.56 0.86 9.46
C ALA A 160 1.54 1.38 8.40
N CYS A 161 1.09 2.31 7.55
CA CYS A 161 1.80 2.70 6.35
C CYS A 161 2.33 4.13 6.51
N GLN A 162 3.63 4.35 6.32
CA GLN A 162 4.17 5.71 6.41
C GLN A 162 3.54 6.61 5.35
N GLY A 163 3.11 7.79 5.78
CA GLY A 163 2.54 8.81 4.90
C GLY A 163 2.14 10.04 5.71
N ALA A 164 2.25 11.22 5.12
CA ALA A 164 1.82 12.46 5.78
C ALA A 164 0.29 12.56 5.90
N ASP A 165 -0.43 11.86 5.02
CA ASP A 165 -1.87 11.76 4.97
C ASP A 165 -2.29 10.34 4.57
N SER A 166 -3.61 10.08 4.66
CA SER A 166 -4.18 8.78 4.33
C SER A 166 -3.93 8.35 2.87
N PRO A 167 -4.17 9.19 1.84
CA PRO A 167 -3.89 8.80 0.46
C PRO A 167 -2.43 8.37 0.23
N THR A 168 -1.47 9.14 0.75
CA THR A 168 -0.05 8.81 0.63
C THR A 168 0.25 7.48 1.32
N ALA A 169 -0.24 7.29 2.55
CA ALA A 169 -0.03 6.08 3.33
C ALA A 169 -0.61 4.83 2.63
N LEU A 170 -1.85 4.93 2.15
CA LEU A 170 -2.53 3.83 1.45
C LEU A 170 -1.79 3.45 0.16
N GLN A 171 -1.24 4.41 -0.58
CA GLN A 171 -0.42 4.10 -1.76
C GLN A 171 0.83 3.29 -1.39
N GLN A 172 1.52 3.62 -0.30
CA GLN A 172 2.71 2.85 0.12
C GLN A 172 2.37 1.39 0.43
N CYS A 173 1.26 1.19 1.13
CA CYS A 173 0.78 -0.17 1.41
C CYS A 173 0.27 -0.89 0.16
N ALA A 174 -0.36 -0.20 -0.78
CA ALA A 174 -0.76 -0.76 -2.07
C ALA A 174 0.45 -1.33 -2.82
N ASP A 175 1.56 -0.59 -2.87
CA ASP A 175 2.78 -1.00 -3.56
C ASP A 175 3.40 -2.26 -2.93
N LEU A 176 3.45 -2.33 -1.60
CA LEU A 176 3.95 -3.51 -0.89
C LEU A 176 3.04 -4.72 -1.07
N ILE A 177 1.71 -4.55 -1.00
CA ILE A 177 0.74 -5.64 -1.26
C ILE A 177 0.88 -6.14 -2.69
N ALA A 178 0.95 -5.25 -3.67
CA ALA A 178 1.13 -5.63 -5.08
C ALA A 178 2.39 -6.47 -5.28
N ARG A 179 3.47 -6.15 -4.54
CA ARG A 179 4.70 -6.94 -4.57
C ARG A 179 4.51 -8.33 -3.98
N LEU A 180 3.83 -8.44 -2.84
CA LEU A 180 3.50 -9.72 -2.18
C LEU A 180 2.64 -10.61 -3.09
N THR A 181 1.58 -10.06 -3.68
CA THR A 181 0.67 -10.82 -4.55
C THR A 181 1.30 -11.20 -5.89
N THR A 182 2.21 -10.37 -6.42
CA THR A 182 2.92 -10.73 -7.66
C THR A 182 3.87 -11.90 -7.41
N GLN A 183 4.55 -11.94 -6.25
CA GLN A 183 5.44 -13.06 -5.92
C GLN A 183 4.67 -14.36 -5.72
N SER A 184 3.47 -14.33 -5.13
CA SER A 184 2.64 -15.54 -4.97
C SER A 184 2.23 -16.14 -6.32
N LEU A 185 2.01 -15.31 -7.36
CA LEU A 185 1.65 -15.78 -8.70
C LEU A 185 2.82 -16.34 -9.53
N LEU A 186 4.05 -16.10 -9.10
CA LEU A 186 5.26 -16.59 -9.78
C LEU A 186 5.86 -17.85 -9.11
N GLY A 187 5.25 -18.29 -8.00
CA GLY A 187 5.70 -19.42 -7.19
C GLY A 187 4.97 -20.74 -7.42
N ASP A 188 3.98 -20.77 -8.33
CA ASP A 188 3.23 -21.97 -8.75
C ASP A 188 3.84 -22.65 -10.00
#